data_AF-A0A559TL11-F1
#
_entry.id   AF-A0A559TL11-F1
#
_cell.length_a   1.000
_cell.length_b   1.000
_cell.length_c   1.000
_cell.angle_alpha   90.00
_cell.angle_beta   90.00
_cell.angle_gamma   90.00
#
_symmetry.space_group_name_H-M   'P 1'
#
loop_
_entity.id
_entity.type
_entity.pdbx_description
1 polymer ?
#
loop_
_entity_poly.entity_id
_entity_poly.type
_entity_poly.pdbx_seq_one_letter_code
_entity_poly.pdbx_strand_id
1 'polypeptide(L)'
;MRNRERSHSLNQIVTIGLDLAKNIFQVHGIDACGKVVVRKPLRRGEVMKFFASLPPCLIGIEACATAHHWGRELGKLGHTVRLMPPAYVKAYVKRGKTDAADAEAICEAVTRPTMRFVAVKSMEQQGVLMLHKTRDLLVRQRTMLINALRGHLAEFGIIAAQGTAGVKAAIEAFHAMQDSLPTLAGKALHGLIKQMRVVASEIDTIEEQILAWHRNNAASRRLAGIPGIGPITASAIVATVSDATLFSSGRSFAAWLGLTPRAHSSGGKEKLVGISKQGDSYIRRLLVIGATAVIRRARQDNASKSWAAKLLTRKPARLVSVALANKTARVAWALLARNQAYIAHVGAA
;
A
#
# COMPACT_ATOMS: atom_id res chain seq x y z
N MET A 1 44.51 32.25 1.36
CA MET A 1 44.03 30.88 1.67
C MET A 1 42.49 30.76 1.73
N ARG A 2 41.72 31.75 2.21
CA ARG A 2 40.23 31.69 2.28
C ARG A 2 39.45 31.62 0.94
N ASN A 3 40.07 31.98 -0.20
CA ASN A 3 39.40 31.94 -1.51
C ASN A 3 39.46 30.57 -2.22
N ARG A 4 40.42 29.69 -1.88
CA ARG A 4 40.48 28.33 -2.47
C ARG A 4 39.49 27.36 -1.83
N GLU A 5 39.21 27.50 -0.54
CA GLU A 5 38.19 26.70 0.17
C GLU A 5 36.76 27.06 -0.30
N ARG A 6 36.45 28.34 -0.53
CA ARG A 6 35.17 28.78 -1.11
C ARG A 6 34.96 28.31 -2.56
N SER A 7 36.03 28.11 -3.33
CA SER A 7 35.96 27.61 -4.71
C SER A 7 35.68 26.11 -4.79
N HIS A 8 36.18 25.32 -3.84
CA HIS A 8 35.90 23.87 -3.77
C HIS A 8 34.47 23.56 -3.30
N SER A 9 33.89 24.40 -2.42
CA SER A 9 32.51 24.21 -1.95
C SER A 9 31.44 24.50 -3.02
N LEU A 10 31.76 25.30 -4.05
CA LEU A 10 30.82 25.71 -5.10
C LEU A 10 30.58 24.63 -6.17
N ASN A 11 31.47 23.65 -6.33
CA ASN A 11 31.28 22.55 -7.30
C ASN A 11 30.92 21.21 -6.62
N GLN A 12 30.69 21.21 -5.32
CA GLN A 12 30.33 20.01 -4.58
C GLN A 12 28.85 19.68 -4.79
N ILE A 13 28.55 18.46 -5.24
CA ILE A 13 27.17 17.99 -5.39
C ILE A 13 26.56 17.82 -4.00
N VAL A 14 25.46 18.52 -3.72
CA VAL A 14 24.74 18.42 -2.43
C VAL A 14 23.38 17.76 -2.56
N THR A 15 22.77 17.80 -3.76
CA THR A 15 21.49 17.15 -4.03
C THR A 15 21.52 16.45 -5.38
N ILE A 16 20.95 15.25 -5.45
CA ILE A 16 20.81 14.44 -6.65
C ILE A 16 19.35 14.00 -6.82
N GLY A 17 18.81 14.20 -8.00
CA GLY A 17 17.66 13.43 -8.49
C GLY A 17 18.15 12.23 -9.28
N LEU A 18 17.71 11.04 -8.87
CA LEU A 18 18.04 9.78 -9.52
C LEU A 18 16.76 9.14 -10.06
N ASP A 19 16.64 9.12 -11.38
CA ASP A 19 15.59 8.38 -12.07
C ASP A 19 16.03 6.91 -12.28
N LEU A 20 15.17 5.98 -11.86
CA LEU A 20 15.50 4.55 -11.83
C LEU A 20 14.92 3.84 -13.04
N ALA A 21 15.76 3.11 -13.76
CA ALA A 21 15.31 2.13 -14.75
C ALA A 21 15.93 0.74 -14.49
N LYS A 22 15.67 -0.19 -15.41
CA LYS A 22 16.22 -1.56 -15.30
C LYS A 22 17.74 -1.56 -15.43
N ASN A 23 18.25 -0.90 -16.48
CA ASN A 23 19.65 -0.98 -16.91
C ASN A 23 20.38 0.37 -16.96
N ILE A 24 19.69 1.44 -17.34
CA ILE A 24 20.27 2.78 -17.51
C ILE A 24 19.47 3.75 -16.65
N PHE A 25 20.14 4.39 -15.71
CA PHE A 25 19.61 5.35 -14.76
C PHE A 25 19.95 6.75 -15.25
N GLN A 26 19.18 7.76 -14.86
CA GLN A 26 19.56 9.15 -15.11
C GLN A 26 19.87 9.86 -13.79
N VAL A 27 21.01 10.55 -13.78
CA VAL A 27 21.44 11.37 -12.64
C VAL A 27 21.35 12.83 -13.02
N HIS A 28 20.77 13.62 -12.11
CA HIS A 28 20.81 15.08 -12.14
C HIS A 28 21.28 15.59 -10.79
N GLY A 29 22.48 16.15 -10.71
CA GLY A 29 23.09 16.63 -9.47
C GLY A 29 23.36 18.13 -9.49
N ILE A 30 23.05 18.79 -8.38
CA ILE A 30 23.20 20.25 -8.18
C ILE A 30 24.08 20.57 -6.98
N ASP A 31 24.73 21.73 -7.02
CA ASP A 31 25.45 22.33 -5.89
C ASP A 31 24.50 23.03 -4.90
N ALA A 32 25.08 23.64 -3.86
CA ALA A 32 24.33 24.39 -2.84
C ALA A 32 23.60 25.63 -3.38
N CYS A 33 24.01 26.15 -4.54
CA CYS A 33 23.37 27.28 -5.22
C CYS A 33 22.29 26.83 -6.22
N GLY A 34 22.11 25.52 -6.40
CA GLY A 34 21.18 24.96 -7.38
C GLY A 34 21.74 24.89 -8.80
N LYS A 35 23.03 25.16 -9.02
CA LYS A 35 23.66 25.01 -10.32
C LYS A 35 23.90 23.54 -10.62
N VAL A 36 23.60 23.12 -11.86
CA VAL A 36 23.84 21.75 -12.32
C VAL A 36 25.34 21.47 -12.39
N VAL A 37 25.78 20.46 -11.64
CA VAL A 37 27.18 19.97 -11.61
C VAL A 37 27.32 18.70 -12.44
N VAL A 38 26.29 17.83 -12.43
CA VAL A 38 26.31 16.58 -13.20
C VAL A 38 24.93 16.28 -13.78
N ARG A 39 24.90 15.91 -15.05
CA ARG A 39 23.70 15.41 -15.74
C ARG A 39 24.11 14.34 -16.74
N LYS A 40 23.88 13.07 -16.43
CA LYS A 40 24.31 11.96 -17.30
C LYS A 40 23.56 10.65 -17.04
N PRO A 41 23.53 9.74 -18.03
CA PRO A 41 23.15 8.36 -17.78
C PRO A 41 24.20 7.63 -16.94
N LEU A 42 23.75 6.64 -16.16
CA LEU A 42 24.58 5.66 -15.47
C LEU A 42 24.07 4.25 -15.76
N ARG A 43 24.96 3.33 -16.13
CA ARG A 43 24.59 1.91 -16.20
C ARG A 43 24.43 1.36 -14.78
N ARG A 44 23.59 0.34 -14.64
CA ARG A 44 23.28 -0.31 -13.35
C ARG A 44 24.53 -0.67 -12.53
N GLY A 45 25.56 -1.23 -13.17
CA GLY A 45 26.81 -1.62 -12.52
C GLY A 45 27.70 -0.45 -12.08
N GLU A 46 27.45 0.75 -12.59
CA GLU A 46 28.24 1.96 -12.31
C GLU A 46 27.66 2.76 -11.15
N VAL A 47 26.38 2.56 -10.80
CA VAL A 47 25.66 3.36 -9.80
C VAL A 47 26.41 3.38 -8.46
N MET A 48 26.75 2.22 -7.91
CA MET A 48 27.44 2.17 -6.61
C MET A 48 28.82 2.82 -6.64
N LYS A 49 29.59 2.61 -7.72
CA LYS A 49 30.91 3.23 -7.89
C LYS A 49 30.81 4.75 -7.98
N PHE A 50 29.81 5.26 -8.72
CA PHE A 50 29.56 6.68 -8.84
C PHE A 50 29.23 7.30 -7.48
N PHE A 51 28.25 6.78 -6.76
CA PHE A 51 27.85 7.33 -5.47
C PHE A 51 28.91 7.17 -4.37
N ALA A 52 29.68 6.07 -4.37
CA ALA A 52 30.79 5.89 -3.42
C ALA A 52 31.92 6.92 -3.59
N SER A 53 32.04 7.54 -4.77
CA SER A 53 33.02 8.60 -5.02
C SER A 53 32.55 9.99 -4.57
N LEU A 54 31.29 10.12 -4.14
CA LEU A 54 30.70 11.38 -3.72
C LEU A 54 30.67 11.51 -2.19
N PRO A 55 30.83 12.73 -1.65
CA PRO A 55 30.52 12.99 -0.26
C PRO A 55 29.02 12.75 0.03
N PRO A 56 28.63 12.52 1.30
CA PRO A 56 27.24 12.45 1.70
C PRO A 56 26.41 13.61 1.15
N CYS A 57 25.26 13.29 0.54
CA CYS A 57 24.38 14.26 -0.11
C CYS A 57 22.93 13.80 -0.02
N LEU A 58 22.00 14.69 -0.38
CA LEU A 58 20.58 14.38 -0.46
C LEU A 58 20.25 13.70 -1.80
N ILE A 59 19.59 12.55 -1.78
CA ILE A 59 19.19 11.83 -2.98
C ILE A 59 17.66 11.69 -3.03
N GLY A 60 17.05 12.30 -4.03
CA GLY A 60 15.65 12.08 -4.40
C GLY A 60 15.53 10.89 -5.35
N ILE A 61 14.54 10.04 -5.10
CA ILE A 61 14.21 8.88 -5.96
C ILE A 61 12.69 8.78 -6.07
N GLU A 62 12.16 8.55 -7.27
CA GLU A 62 10.74 8.20 -7.42
C GLU A 62 10.46 6.80 -6.84
N ALA A 63 9.40 6.67 -6.04
CA ALA A 63 9.00 5.41 -5.46
C ALA A 63 8.51 4.43 -6.54
N CYS A 64 9.37 3.48 -6.90
CA CYS A 64 9.11 2.40 -7.85
C CYS A 64 9.51 1.03 -7.27
N ALA A 65 9.43 -0.03 -8.08
CA ALA A 65 9.70 -1.40 -7.65
C ALA A 65 11.11 -1.60 -7.06
N THR A 66 12.11 -0.89 -7.58
CA THR A 66 13.52 -1.01 -7.17
C THR A 66 13.96 0.08 -6.18
N ALA A 67 13.12 1.07 -5.91
CA ALA A 67 13.47 2.25 -5.12
C ALA A 67 13.89 1.92 -3.69
N HIS A 68 13.25 0.94 -3.04
CA HIS A 68 13.64 0.53 -1.69
C HIS A 68 15.02 -0.13 -1.64
N HIS A 69 15.39 -0.92 -2.65
CA HIS A 69 16.73 -1.53 -2.73
C HIS A 69 17.78 -0.43 -2.88
N TRP A 70 17.63 0.43 -3.88
CA TRP A 70 18.58 1.54 -4.10
C TRP A 70 18.63 2.50 -2.92
N GLY A 71 17.49 2.80 -2.30
CA GLY A 71 17.48 3.65 -1.10
C GLY A 71 18.26 3.07 0.07
N ARG A 72 18.29 1.74 0.23
CA ARG A 72 19.14 1.11 1.25
C ARG A 72 20.61 1.12 0.84
N GLU A 73 20.94 0.71 -0.38
CA GLU A 73 22.34 0.63 -0.82
C GLU A 73 23.02 2.00 -0.83
N LEU A 74 22.33 3.04 -1.30
CA LEU A 74 22.84 4.41 -1.27
C LEU A 74 22.89 4.96 0.17
N GLY A 75 21.95 4.57 1.03
CA GLY A 75 22.01 4.90 2.45
C GLY A 75 23.23 4.32 3.17
N LYS A 76 23.68 3.10 2.81
CA LYS A 76 24.90 2.48 3.36
C LYS A 76 26.17 3.28 3.04
N LEU A 77 26.18 4.06 1.95
CA LEU A 77 27.26 4.96 1.59
C LEU A 77 27.21 6.31 2.36
N GLY A 78 26.26 6.48 3.27
CA GLY A 78 26.10 7.69 4.08
C GLY A 78 25.21 8.77 3.47
N HIS A 79 24.60 8.53 2.29
CA HIS A 79 23.70 9.50 1.68
C HIS A 79 22.33 9.54 2.38
N THR A 80 21.71 10.71 2.39
CA THR A 80 20.32 10.86 2.86
C THR A 80 19.38 10.60 1.68
N VAL A 81 18.71 9.45 1.67
CA VAL A 81 17.80 9.09 0.57
C VAL A 81 16.34 9.37 0.94
N ARG A 82 15.62 10.02 0.02
CA ARG A 82 14.19 10.31 0.14
C ARG A 82 13.44 9.77 -1.06
N LEU A 83 12.51 8.83 -0.82
CA LEU A 83 11.64 8.31 -1.86
C LEU A 83 10.39 9.20 -2.00
N MET A 84 9.96 9.49 -3.21
CA MET A 84 8.82 10.38 -3.48
C MET A 84 7.70 9.66 -4.23
N PRO A 85 6.43 9.89 -3.89
CA PRO A 85 5.32 9.41 -4.71
C PRO A 85 5.41 9.93 -6.15
N PRO A 86 5.18 9.08 -7.18
CA PRO A 86 5.20 9.49 -8.59
C PRO A 86 4.34 10.72 -8.91
N ALA A 87 3.16 10.80 -8.28
CA ALA A 87 2.23 11.90 -8.48
C ALA A 87 2.79 13.26 -8.02
N TYR A 88 3.73 13.28 -7.06
CA TYR A 88 4.35 14.50 -6.57
C TYR A 88 5.52 14.92 -7.45
N VAL A 89 6.29 13.96 -7.97
CA VAL A 89 7.36 14.23 -8.96
C VAL A 89 6.78 14.76 -10.25
N LYS A 90 5.66 14.19 -10.73
CA LYS A 90 4.99 14.57 -11.98
C LYS A 90 4.66 16.06 -12.07
N ALA A 91 4.40 16.74 -10.94
CA ALA A 91 4.11 18.17 -10.92
C ALA A 91 5.32 19.06 -11.31
N TYR A 92 6.54 18.51 -11.24
CA TYR A 92 7.80 19.19 -11.58
C TYR A 92 8.34 18.81 -12.97
N VAL A 93 7.69 17.87 -13.66
CA VAL A 93 8.09 17.48 -15.01
C VAL A 93 7.65 18.57 -15.99
N LYS A 94 8.64 19.21 -16.64
CA LYS A 94 8.44 20.26 -17.65
C LYS A 94 7.93 19.66 -18.97
N ARG A 95 7.63 20.51 -19.97
CA ARG A 95 7.19 20.07 -21.31
C ARG A 95 8.26 19.19 -21.97
N GLY A 96 7.85 18.05 -22.54
CA GLY A 96 8.74 17.08 -23.20
C GLY A 96 9.31 16.05 -22.23
N LYS A 97 8.69 14.87 -22.17
CA LYS A 97 9.10 13.80 -21.25
C LYS A 97 10.37 13.12 -21.75
N THR A 98 11.41 13.15 -20.91
CA THR A 98 12.67 12.39 -21.10
C THR A 98 13.17 11.93 -19.74
N ASP A 99 13.89 10.80 -19.67
CA ASP A 99 14.46 10.30 -18.41
C ASP A 99 15.35 11.35 -17.71
N ALA A 100 16.05 12.18 -18.49
CA ALA A 100 16.88 13.26 -17.97
C ALA A 100 16.05 14.42 -17.37
N ALA A 101 14.87 14.70 -17.92
CA ALA A 101 13.92 15.65 -17.35
C ALA A 101 13.21 15.09 -16.12
N ASP A 102 12.96 13.77 -16.08
CA ASP A 102 12.40 13.09 -14.91
C ASP A 102 13.41 13.15 -13.75
N ALA A 103 14.71 12.89 -13.98
CA ALA A 103 15.77 13.06 -12.97
C ALA A 103 15.90 14.51 -12.46
N GLU A 104 15.76 15.52 -13.33
CA GLU A 104 15.73 16.94 -12.95
C GLU A 104 14.51 17.24 -12.05
N ALA A 105 13.32 16.78 -12.45
CA ALA A 105 12.09 16.97 -11.68
C ALA A 105 12.18 16.32 -10.28
N ILE A 106 12.79 15.13 -10.19
CA ILE A 106 13.09 14.47 -8.90
C ILE A 106 14.03 15.34 -8.07
N CYS A 107 15.11 15.87 -8.66
CA CYS A 107 16.06 16.73 -7.96
C CYS A 107 15.41 18.01 -7.44
N GLU A 108 14.52 18.62 -8.22
CA GLU A 108 13.79 19.82 -7.81
C GLU A 108 12.78 19.52 -6.69
N ALA A 109 12.02 18.42 -6.83
CA ALA A 109 10.96 18.03 -5.90
C ALA A 109 11.50 17.64 -4.51
N VAL A 110 12.66 16.98 -4.42
CA VAL A 110 13.20 16.46 -3.14
C VAL A 110 13.61 17.57 -2.17
N THR A 111 13.89 18.77 -2.69
CA THR A 111 14.30 19.95 -1.90
C THR A 111 13.11 20.73 -1.31
N ARG A 112 11.88 20.43 -1.72
CA ARG A 112 10.71 21.22 -1.33
C ARG A 112 10.33 20.97 0.13
N PRO A 113 10.17 22.02 0.96
CA PRO A 113 9.96 21.87 2.40
C PRO A 113 8.62 21.22 2.75
N THR A 114 7.61 21.36 1.90
CA THR A 114 6.27 20.78 2.08
C THR A 114 6.14 19.37 1.52
N MET A 115 7.21 18.81 0.93
CA MET A 115 7.18 17.50 0.30
C MET A 115 7.01 16.39 1.33
N ARG A 116 6.23 15.36 0.96
CA ARG A 116 6.08 14.15 1.77
C ARG A 116 6.79 12.98 1.12
N PHE A 117 7.55 12.26 1.92
CA PHE A 117 8.41 11.18 1.47
C PHE A 117 7.89 9.83 1.95
N VAL A 118 8.23 8.79 1.18
CA VAL A 118 8.02 7.40 1.55
C VAL A 118 9.30 6.93 2.24
N ALA A 119 9.17 6.42 3.46
CA ALA A 119 10.31 5.84 4.17
C ALA A 119 10.87 4.64 3.41
N VAL A 120 12.20 4.54 3.39
CA VAL A 120 12.91 3.37 2.87
C VAL A 120 12.63 2.20 3.81
N LYS A 121 12.05 1.13 3.28
CA LYS A 121 11.72 -0.07 4.06
C LYS A 121 12.93 -0.96 4.26
N SER A 122 12.98 -1.67 5.39
CA SER A 122 13.94 -2.75 5.61
C SER A 122 13.65 -3.95 4.68
N MET A 123 14.62 -4.85 4.54
CA MET A 123 14.41 -6.08 3.77
C MET A 123 13.32 -6.96 4.41
N GLU A 124 13.30 -7.04 5.74
CA GLU A 124 12.28 -7.79 6.49
C GLU A 124 10.87 -7.22 6.22
N GLN A 125 10.69 -5.90 6.32
CA GLN A 125 9.42 -5.25 5.99
C GLN A 125 8.99 -5.53 4.56
N GLN A 126 9.91 -5.46 3.59
CA GLN A 126 9.61 -5.82 2.21
C GLN A 126 9.20 -7.30 2.07
N GLY A 127 9.85 -8.22 2.79
CA GLY A 127 9.50 -9.64 2.81
C GLY A 127 8.07 -9.87 3.28
N VAL A 128 7.67 -9.25 4.39
CA VAL A 128 6.28 -9.33 4.90
C VAL A 128 5.29 -8.73 3.90
N LEU A 129 5.63 -7.61 3.27
CA LEU A 129 4.78 -7.02 2.22
C LEU A 129 4.70 -7.88 0.95
N MET A 130 5.73 -8.68 0.65
CA MET A 130 5.68 -9.66 -0.43
C MET A 130 4.66 -10.74 -0.10
N LEU A 131 4.62 -11.27 1.13
CA LEU A 131 3.58 -12.20 1.57
C LEU A 131 2.17 -11.62 1.34
N HIS A 132 1.95 -10.36 1.77
CA HIS A 132 0.68 -9.68 1.56
C HIS A 132 0.30 -9.52 0.09
N LYS A 133 1.24 -9.12 -0.77
CA LYS A 133 1.02 -8.93 -2.21
C LYS A 133 0.74 -10.27 -2.91
N THR A 134 1.49 -11.32 -2.57
CA THR A 134 1.27 -12.67 -3.12
C THR A 134 -0.09 -13.20 -2.68
N ARG A 135 -0.44 -13.11 -1.40
CA ARG A 135 -1.78 -13.45 -0.91
C ARG A 135 -2.87 -12.71 -1.68
N ASP A 136 -2.69 -11.41 -1.89
CA ASP A 136 -3.69 -10.61 -2.61
C ASP A 136 -3.85 -10.98 -4.09
N LEU A 137 -2.76 -11.41 -4.73
CA LEU A 137 -2.79 -11.96 -6.09
C LEU A 137 -3.56 -13.29 -6.10
N LEU A 138 -3.19 -14.22 -5.21
CA LEU A 138 -3.81 -15.55 -5.15
C LEU A 138 -5.31 -15.48 -4.79
N VAL A 139 -5.71 -14.61 -3.86
CA VAL A 139 -7.13 -14.40 -3.54
C VAL A 139 -7.93 -13.90 -4.75
N ARG A 140 -7.32 -13.03 -5.57
CA ARG A 140 -7.95 -12.57 -6.83
C ARG A 140 -8.02 -13.69 -7.85
N GLN A 141 -6.94 -14.45 -8.05
CA GLN A 141 -6.95 -15.62 -8.93
C GLN A 141 -8.00 -16.65 -8.51
N ARG A 142 -8.10 -16.97 -7.21
CA ARG A 142 -9.16 -17.84 -6.67
C ARG A 142 -10.54 -17.32 -7.07
N THR A 143 -10.78 -16.02 -6.92
CA THR A 143 -12.06 -15.40 -7.31
C THR A 143 -12.31 -15.50 -8.82
N MET A 144 -11.29 -15.30 -9.65
CA MET A 144 -11.38 -15.46 -11.11
C MET A 144 -11.75 -16.89 -11.49
N LEU A 145 -11.09 -17.89 -10.89
CA LEU A 145 -11.37 -19.31 -11.13
C LEU A 145 -12.80 -19.70 -10.74
N ILE A 146 -13.27 -19.23 -9.58
CA ILE A 146 -14.65 -19.45 -9.13
C ILE A 146 -15.65 -18.84 -10.12
N ASN A 147 -15.40 -17.63 -10.59
CA ASN A 147 -16.29 -16.96 -11.54
C ASN A 147 -16.27 -17.65 -12.90
N ALA A 148 -15.11 -18.13 -13.37
CA ALA A 148 -15.01 -18.93 -14.59
C ALA A 148 -15.79 -20.24 -14.48
N LEU A 149 -15.60 -20.99 -13.38
CA LEU A 149 -16.35 -22.22 -13.11
C LEU A 149 -17.86 -21.98 -13.14
N ARG A 150 -18.34 -20.92 -12.47
CA ARG A 150 -19.76 -20.56 -12.48
C ARG A 150 -20.26 -20.16 -13.87
N GLY A 151 -19.48 -19.36 -14.60
CA GLY A 151 -19.83 -18.91 -15.95
C GLY A 151 -20.03 -20.09 -16.89
N HIS A 152 -19.08 -21.02 -16.89
CA HIS A 152 -19.17 -22.21 -17.74
C HIS A 152 -20.26 -23.19 -17.31
N LEU A 153 -20.50 -23.38 -16.00
CA LEU A 153 -21.65 -24.18 -15.54
C LEU A 153 -22.97 -23.58 -16.03
N ALA A 154 -23.09 -22.24 -16.04
CA ALA A 154 -24.28 -21.55 -16.51
C ALA A 154 -24.54 -21.73 -18.02
N GLU A 155 -23.49 -21.92 -18.86
CA GLU A 155 -23.65 -22.26 -20.28
C GLU A 155 -24.39 -23.59 -20.48
N PHE A 156 -24.31 -24.50 -19.50
CA PHE A 156 -25.04 -25.78 -19.48
C PHE A 156 -26.30 -25.73 -18.61
N GLY A 157 -26.80 -24.54 -18.26
CA GLY A 157 -28.01 -24.37 -17.45
C GLY A 157 -27.84 -24.66 -15.95
N ILE A 158 -26.61 -24.90 -15.48
CA ILE A 158 -26.32 -25.23 -14.08
C ILE A 158 -25.99 -23.95 -13.32
N ILE A 159 -26.94 -23.47 -12.52
CA ILE A 159 -26.78 -22.23 -11.75
C ILE A 159 -26.32 -22.52 -10.32
N ALA A 160 -25.07 -22.16 -10.02
CA ALA A 160 -24.53 -22.25 -8.66
C ALA A 160 -24.71 -20.94 -7.86
N ALA A 161 -25.04 -21.07 -6.58
CA ALA A 161 -25.25 -19.92 -5.70
C ALA A 161 -23.98 -19.05 -5.52
N GLN A 162 -24.19 -17.74 -5.42
CA GLN A 162 -23.14 -16.79 -5.03
C GLN A 162 -23.03 -16.67 -3.50
N GLY A 163 -21.88 -16.22 -2.99
CA GLY A 163 -21.69 -15.89 -1.58
C GLY A 163 -20.72 -16.78 -0.82
N THR A 164 -20.85 -16.80 0.52
CA THR A 164 -19.87 -17.38 1.46
C THR A 164 -19.68 -18.89 1.30
N ALA A 165 -20.71 -19.63 0.89
CA ALA A 165 -20.64 -21.05 0.55
C ALA A 165 -20.38 -21.30 -0.95
N GLY A 166 -20.32 -20.25 -1.77
CA GLY A 166 -20.47 -20.37 -3.22
C GLY A 166 -19.32 -21.06 -3.94
N VAL A 167 -18.17 -21.28 -3.30
CA VAL A 167 -17.08 -22.11 -3.86
C VAL A 167 -17.43 -23.57 -3.75
N LYS A 168 -17.81 -24.00 -2.54
CA LYS A 168 -18.27 -25.36 -2.25
C LYS A 168 -19.50 -25.69 -3.09
N ALA A 169 -20.49 -24.79 -3.12
CA ALA A 169 -21.70 -24.98 -3.92
C ALA A 169 -21.42 -25.10 -5.43
N ALA A 170 -20.47 -24.35 -5.99
CA ALA A 170 -20.11 -24.47 -7.41
C ALA A 170 -19.39 -25.80 -7.72
N ILE A 171 -18.54 -26.26 -6.81
CA ILE A 171 -17.87 -27.56 -6.92
C ILE A 171 -18.89 -28.70 -6.78
N GLU A 172 -19.81 -28.60 -5.84
CA GLU A 172 -20.90 -29.58 -5.64
C GLU A 172 -21.82 -29.64 -6.85
N ALA A 173 -22.22 -28.49 -7.41
CA ALA A 173 -23.04 -28.42 -8.62
C ALA A 173 -22.34 -29.07 -9.83
N PHE A 174 -21.02 -28.86 -9.97
CA PHE A 174 -20.24 -29.56 -10.98
C PHE A 174 -20.27 -31.08 -10.77
N HIS A 175 -19.99 -31.56 -9.55
CA HIS A 175 -19.96 -32.99 -9.27
C HIS A 175 -21.33 -33.66 -9.44
N ALA A 176 -22.42 -32.98 -9.09
CA ALA A 176 -23.78 -33.51 -9.25
C ALA A 176 -24.19 -33.71 -10.71
N MET A 177 -23.64 -32.90 -11.63
CA MET A 177 -24.01 -32.90 -13.05
C MET A 177 -22.90 -33.42 -13.95
N GLN A 178 -21.80 -33.92 -13.38
CA GLN A 178 -20.58 -34.23 -14.12
C GLN A 178 -20.82 -35.25 -15.24
N ASP A 179 -21.68 -36.23 -15.02
CA ASP A 179 -22.00 -37.28 -16.00
C ASP A 179 -22.95 -36.81 -17.11
N SER A 180 -23.65 -35.69 -16.90
CA SER A 180 -24.51 -35.05 -17.90
C SER A 180 -23.78 -34.03 -18.78
N LEU A 181 -22.55 -33.66 -18.41
CA LEU A 181 -21.74 -32.70 -19.15
C LEU A 181 -20.99 -33.37 -20.30
N PRO A 182 -20.81 -32.69 -21.45
CA PRO A 182 -19.90 -33.17 -22.49
C PRO A 182 -18.50 -33.43 -21.92
N THR A 183 -17.86 -34.53 -22.32
CA THR A 183 -16.55 -34.96 -21.81
C THR A 183 -15.48 -33.87 -21.84
N LEU A 184 -15.47 -33.04 -22.90
CA LEU A 184 -14.52 -31.93 -23.03
C LEU A 184 -14.77 -30.83 -21.97
N ALA A 185 -16.04 -30.47 -21.74
CA ALA A 185 -16.42 -29.51 -20.71
C ALA A 185 -16.07 -30.05 -19.32
N GLY A 186 -16.43 -31.31 -19.04
CA GLY A 186 -16.10 -31.98 -17.77
C GLY A 186 -14.60 -31.93 -17.44
N LYS A 187 -13.74 -32.27 -18.41
CA LYS A 187 -12.27 -32.19 -18.26
C LYS A 187 -11.77 -30.76 -18.01
N ALA A 188 -12.29 -29.78 -18.76
CA ALA A 188 -11.90 -28.38 -18.60
C ALA A 188 -12.26 -27.84 -17.21
N LEU A 189 -13.49 -28.08 -16.74
CA LEU A 189 -13.96 -27.64 -15.43
C LEU A 189 -13.22 -28.33 -14.29
N HIS A 190 -12.90 -29.62 -14.44
CA HIS A 190 -12.06 -30.34 -13.48
C HIS A 190 -10.67 -29.69 -13.34
N GLY A 191 -10.09 -29.20 -14.45
CA GLY A 191 -8.84 -28.44 -14.45
C GLY A 191 -8.93 -27.16 -13.61
N LEU A 192 -10.02 -26.41 -13.73
CA LEU A 192 -10.27 -25.21 -12.91
C LEU A 192 -10.38 -25.55 -11.42
N ILE A 193 -11.11 -26.61 -11.07
CA ILE A 193 -11.26 -27.06 -9.68
C ILE A 193 -9.92 -27.47 -9.08
N LYS A 194 -9.07 -28.17 -9.85
CA LYS A 194 -7.71 -28.53 -9.42
C LYS A 194 -6.88 -27.28 -9.12
N GLN A 195 -6.89 -26.29 -10.00
CA GLN A 195 -6.18 -25.03 -9.78
C GLN A 195 -6.72 -24.28 -8.55
N MET A 196 -8.04 -24.28 -8.33
CA MET A 196 -8.66 -23.66 -7.16
C MET A 196 -8.16 -24.26 -5.85
N ARG A 197 -8.00 -25.59 -5.79
CA ARG A 197 -7.46 -26.29 -4.61
C ARG A 197 -6.00 -25.90 -4.34
N VAL A 198 -5.16 -25.86 -5.39
CA VAL A 198 -3.77 -25.43 -5.27
C VAL A 198 -3.69 -24.00 -4.75
N VAL A 199 -4.41 -23.07 -5.37
CA VAL A 199 -4.41 -21.66 -4.96
C VAL A 199 -4.94 -21.49 -3.53
N ALA A 200 -5.94 -22.26 -3.12
CA ALA A 200 -6.44 -22.23 -1.74
C ALA A 200 -5.36 -22.66 -0.74
N SER A 201 -4.68 -23.79 -0.99
CA SER A 201 -3.58 -24.26 -0.14
C SER A 201 -2.45 -23.25 -0.04
N GLU A 202 -2.06 -22.61 -1.14
CA GLU A 202 -0.99 -21.60 -1.14
C GLU A 202 -1.40 -20.33 -0.36
N ILE A 203 -2.67 -19.94 -0.40
CA ILE A 203 -3.18 -18.84 0.42
C ILE A 203 -3.05 -19.19 1.91
N ASP A 204 -3.44 -20.40 2.30
CA ASP A 204 -3.38 -20.85 3.69
C ASP A 204 -1.94 -20.86 4.20
N THR A 205 -0.99 -21.41 3.42
CA THR A 205 0.45 -21.37 3.73
C THR A 205 0.97 -19.94 3.94
N ILE A 206 0.60 -19.00 3.07
CA ILE A 206 1.02 -17.60 3.22
C ILE A 206 0.38 -16.94 4.44
N GLU A 207 -0.89 -17.26 4.73
CA GLU A 207 -1.56 -16.75 5.93
C GLU A 207 -0.89 -17.24 7.21
N GLU A 208 -0.46 -18.50 7.27
CA GLU A 208 0.31 -19.05 8.40
C GLU A 208 1.62 -18.30 8.61
N GLN A 209 2.35 -17.99 7.54
CA GLN A 209 3.59 -17.21 7.60
C GLN A 209 3.34 -15.78 8.11
N ILE A 210 2.28 -15.12 7.64
CA ILE A 210 1.88 -13.79 8.13
C ILE A 210 1.51 -13.85 9.62
N LEU A 211 0.78 -14.89 10.04
CA LEU A 211 0.40 -15.11 11.44
C LEU A 211 1.62 -15.36 12.33
N ALA A 212 2.60 -16.13 11.85
CA ALA A 212 3.86 -16.36 12.56
C ALA A 212 4.63 -15.05 12.77
N TRP A 213 4.75 -14.22 11.72
CA TRP A 213 5.37 -12.90 11.86
C TRP A 213 4.58 -11.99 12.81
N HIS A 214 3.24 -11.97 12.69
CA HIS A 214 2.37 -11.20 13.58
C HIS A 214 2.56 -11.57 15.06
N ARG A 215 2.62 -12.88 15.38
CA ARG A 215 2.84 -13.36 16.76
C ARG A 215 4.14 -12.84 17.35
N ASN A 216 5.18 -12.67 16.54
CA ASN A 216 6.49 -12.17 17.00
C ASN A 216 6.62 -10.64 16.97
N ASN A 217 5.66 -9.90 16.40
CA ASN A 217 5.73 -8.45 16.29
C ASN A 217 4.79 -7.73 17.27
N ALA A 218 5.35 -7.07 18.29
CA ALA A 218 4.58 -6.39 19.34
C ALA A 218 3.63 -5.30 18.81
N ALA A 219 4.06 -4.50 17.83
CA ALA A 219 3.22 -3.47 17.22
C ALA A 219 2.03 -4.09 16.48
N SER A 220 2.25 -5.19 15.77
CA SER A 220 1.22 -5.93 15.06
C SER A 220 0.18 -6.51 16.03
N ARG A 221 0.62 -7.14 17.14
CA ARG A 221 -0.27 -7.64 18.19
C ARG A 221 -1.13 -6.54 18.81
N ARG A 222 -0.54 -5.36 19.12
CA ARG A 222 -1.29 -4.22 19.65
C ARG A 222 -2.39 -3.74 18.71
N LEU A 223 -2.10 -3.66 17.40
CA LEU A 223 -3.09 -3.24 16.42
C LEU A 223 -4.25 -4.23 16.27
N ALA A 224 -3.98 -5.53 16.38
CA ALA A 224 -5.02 -6.57 16.30
C ALA A 224 -6.01 -6.54 17.49
N GLY A 225 -5.72 -5.78 18.55
CA GLY A 225 -6.69 -5.51 19.61
C GLY A 225 -7.81 -4.54 19.21
N ILE A 226 -7.67 -3.79 18.10
CA ILE A 226 -8.69 -2.85 17.64
C ILE A 226 -9.83 -3.62 16.96
N PRO A 227 -11.11 -3.41 17.35
CA PRO A 227 -12.24 -4.03 16.68
C PRO A 227 -12.24 -3.77 15.16
N GLY A 228 -12.23 -4.85 14.39
CA GLY A 228 -12.15 -4.81 12.93
C GLY A 228 -10.73 -4.84 12.36
N ILE A 229 -9.68 -4.88 13.19
CA ILE A 229 -8.31 -5.17 12.75
C ILE A 229 -7.95 -6.58 13.23
N GLY A 230 -7.82 -7.52 12.29
CA GLY A 230 -7.23 -8.83 12.57
C GLY A 230 -5.74 -8.89 12.23
N PRO A 231 -5.07 -10.03 12.47
CA PRO A 231 -3.64 -10.21 12.22
C PRO A 231 -3.17 -9.78 10.82
N ILE A 232 -3.92 -10.16 9.77
CA ILE A 232 -3.62 -9.79 8.38
C ILE A 232 -3.62 -8.26 8.18
N THR A 233 -4.55 -7.55 8.81
CA THR A 233 -4.64 -6.09 8.67
C THR A 233 -3.56 -5.40 9.51
N ALA A 234 -3.33 -5.90 10.72
CA ALA A 234 -2.29 -5.39 11.60
C ALA A 234 -0.90 -5.53 10.98
N SER A 235 -0.57 -6.71 10.44
CA SER A 235 0.73 -6.96 9.83
C SER A 235 0.96 -6.13 8.57
N ALA A 236 -0.08 -5.96 7.75
CA ALA A 236 0.00 -5.10 6.56
C ALA A 236 0.30 -3.65 6.94
N ILE A 237 -0.36 -3.13 7.99
CA ILE A 237 -0.14 -1.75 8.47
C ILE A 237 1.29 -1.59 8.99
N VAL A 238 1.74 -2.49 9.88
CA VAL A 238 3.08 -2.38 10.51
C VAL A 238 4.20 -2.58 9.48
N ALA A 239 4.06 -3.51 8.54
CA ALA A 239 5.07 -3.72 7.51
C ALA A 239 5.13 -2.56 6.50
N THR A 240 4.03 -1.81 6.33
CA THR A 240 3.97 -0.65 5.44
C THR A 240 4.45 0.63 6.11
N VAL A 241 4.08 0.84 7.37
CA VAL A 241 4.39 2.03 8.16
C VAL A 241 5.61 1.74 9.02
N SER A 242 6.79 2.07 8.52
CA SER A 242 8.05 1.88 9.24
C SER A 242 8.19 2.80 10.46
N ASP A 243 7.61 4.00 10.38
CA ASP A 243 7.61 4.99 11.45
C ASP A 243 6.29 5.78 11.40
N ALA A 244 5.51 5.71 12.49
CA ALA A 244 4.23 6.40 12.59
C ALA A 244 4.39 7.90 12.87
N THR A 245 5.55 8.34 13.38
CA THR A 245 5.82 9.76 13.69
C THR A 245 5.97 10.62 12.43
N LEU A 246 6.22 9.99 11.27
CA LEU A 246 6.19 10.65 9.95
C LEU A 246 4.83 11.28 9.61
N PHE A 247 3.77 10.91 10.33
CA PHE A 247 2.47 11.55 10.22
C PHE A 247 2.23 12.46 11.43
N SER A 248 1.90 13.72 11.16
CA SER A 248 1.57 14.71 12.20
C SER A 248 0.32 14.37 13.02
N SER A 249 -0.57 13.54 12.49
CA SER A 249 -1.80 13.13 13.16
C SER A 249 -2.41 11.88 12.55
N GLY A 250 -3.31 11.22 13.29
CA GLY A 250 -4.10 10.12 12.74
C GLY A 250 -4.98 10.56 11.56
N ARG A 251 -5.36 11.84 11.48
CA ARG A 251 -6.07 12.39 10.31
C ARG A 251 -5.16 12.40 9.08
N SER A 252 -3.89 12.78 9.26
CA SER A 252 -2.87 12.71 8.20
C SER A 252 -2.65 11.27 7.73
N PHE A 253 -2.63 10.30 8.64
CA PHE A 253 -2.53 8.89 8.30
C PHE A 253 -3.76 8.37 7.53
N ALA A 254 -4.97 8.69 7.98
CA ALA A 254 -6.20 8.32 7.27
C ALA A 254 -6.28 8.96 5.86
N ALA A 255 -5.80 10.19 5.71
CA ALA A 255 -5.69 10.86 4.41
C ALA A 255 -4.67 10.16 3.50
N TRP A 256 -3.52 9.73 4.05
CA TRP A 256 -2.49 8.97 3.32
C TRP A 256 -2.99 7.61 2.82
N LEU A 257 -3.91 6.97 3.56
CA LEU A 257 -4.62 5.76 3.10
C LEU A 257 -5.76 6.05 2.10
N GLY A 258 -6.07 7.30 1.84
CA GLY A 258 -7.17 7.72 0.96
C GLY A 258 -8.56 7.47 1.53
N LEU A 259 -8.69 7.48 2.86
CA LEU A 259 -9.93 7.29 3.62
C LEU A 259 -10.66 8.61 3.96
N THR A 260 -10.10 9.75 3.58
CA THR A 260 -10.73 11.07 3.80
C THR A 260 -11.53 11.52 2.58
N PRO A 261 -12.63 12.27 2.76
CA PRO A 261 -13.36 12.90 1.66
C PRO A 261 -12.44 13.75 0.78
N ARG A 262 -12.74 13.79 -0.52
CA ARG A 262 -12.11 14.72 -1.45
C ARG A 262 -12.85 16.06 -1.39
N ALA A 263 -12.11 17.15 -1.26
CA ALA A 263 -12.65 18.49 -1.42
C ALA A 263 -12.74 18.84 -2.90
N HIS A 264 -13.89 19.37 -3.32
CA HIS A 264 -14.08 19.99 -4.63
C HIS A 264 -14.60 21.41 -4.38
N SER A 265 -13.70 22.38 -4.48
CA SER A 265 -13.98 23.77 -4.17
C SER A 265 -13.69 24.65 -5.38
N SER A 266 -14.65 25.47 -5.79
CA SER A 266 -14.46 26.54 -6.77
C SER A 266 -15.28 27.76 -6.38
N GLY A 267 -14.72 28.97 -6.55
CA GLY A 267 -15.44 30.24 -6.36
C GLY A 267 -16.17 30.37 -5.01
N GLY A 268 -15.58 29.91 -3.90
CA GLY A 268 -16.16 30.03 -2.56
C GLY A 268 -17.16 28.93 -2.15
N LYS A 269 -17.50 27.99 -3.03
CA LYS A 269 -18.36 26.84 -2.68
C LYS A 269 -17.49 25.63 -2.37
N GLU A 270 -17.50 25.16 -1.13
CA GLU A 270 -16.83 23.91 -0.74
C GLU A 270 -17.82 22.74 -0.76
N LYS A 271 -17.53 21.72 -1.57
CA LYS A 271 -18.28 20.47 -1.61
C LYS A 271 -17.37 19.28 -1.31
N LEU A 272 -17.70 18.54 -0.25
CA LEU A 272 -17.07 17.25 0.02
C LEU A 272 -17.77 16.14 -0.76
N VAL A 273 -17.00 15.35 -1.52
CA VAL A 273 -17.53 14.22 -2.30
C VAL A 273 -17.06 12.88 -1.70
N GLY A 274 -17.00 11.81 -2.51
CA GLY A 274 -16.46 10.52 -2.08
C GLY A 274 -15.02 10.62 -1.55
N ILE A 275 -14.58 9.55 -0.88
CA ILE A 275 -13.20 9.46 -0.39
C ILE A 275 -12.19 9.61 -1.54
N SER A 276 -11.00 10.15 -1.25
CA SER A 276 -10.01 10.43 -2.28
C SER A 276 -9.59 9.19 -3.07
N LYS A 277 -9.54 8.01 -2.39
CA LYS A 277 -8.95 6.75 -2.86
C LYS A 277 -7.47 6.86 -3.27
N GLN A 278 -6.82 7.99 -3.02
CA GLN A 278 -5.40 8.24 -3.25
C GLN A 278 -4.62 7.71 -2.05
N GLY A 279 -3.76 6.70 -2.26
CA GLY A 279 -3.04 6.02 -1.18
C GLY A 279 -3.04 4.51 -1.31
N ASP A 280 -2.66 3.81 -0.24
CA ASP A 280 -2.58 2.35 -0.22
C ASP A 280 -3.97 1.69 -0.34
N SER A 281 -4.24 1.11 -1.51
CA SER A 281 -5.52 0.47 -1.80
C SER A 281 -5.74 -0.83 -1.05
N TYR A 282 -4.66 -1.53 -0.70
CA TYR A 282 -4.69 -2.82 -0.02
C TYR A 282 -5.09 -2.63 1.44
N ILE A 283 -4.37 -1.78 2.19
CA ILE A 283 -4.70 -1.45 3.58
C ILE A 283 -6.10 -0.83 3.67
N ARG A 284 -6.43 0.10 2.75
CA ARG A 284 -7.77 0.69 2.71
C ARG A 284 -8.86 -0.37 2.55
N ARG A 285 -8.68 -1.34 1.65
CA ARG A 285 -9.63 -2.45 1.46
C ARG A 285 -9.75 -3.30 2.73
N LEU A 286 -8.62 -3.67 3.35
CA LEU A 286 -8.61 -4.45 4.59
C LEU A 286 -9.36 -3.75 5.73
N LEU A 287 -9.11 -2.46 5.94
CA LEU A 287 -9.81 -1.66 6.95
C LEU A 287 -11.32 -1.57 6.69
N VAL A 288 -11.74 -1.42 5.44
CA VAL A 288 -13.17 -1.39 5.08
C VAL A 288 -13.83 -2.76 5.26
N ILE A 289 -13.14 -3.85 4.96
CA ILE A 289 -13.62 -5.22 5.21
C ILE A 289 -13.79 -5.44 6.72
N GLY A 290 -12.78 -5.08 7.51
CA GLY A 290 -12.80 -5.13 8.96
C GLY A 290 -13.94 -4.34 9.58
N ALA A 291 -14.10 -3.08 9.15
CA ALA A 291 -15.22 -2.23 9.56
C ALA A 291 -16.59 -2.83 9.19
N THR A 292 -16.70 -3.45 8.01
CA THR A 292 -17.93 -4.12 7.58
C THR A 292 -18.27 -5.31 8.46
N ALA A 293 -17.27 -6.08 8.90
CA ALA A 293 -17.48 -7.18 9.85
C ALA A 293 -17.98 -6.67 11.21
N VAL A 294 -17.39 -5.59 11.74
CA VAL A 294 -17.85 -4.94 12.98
C VAL A 294 -19.30 -4.46 12.86
N ILE A 295 -19.65 -3.82 11.76
CA ILE A 295 -21.02 -3.35 11.48
C ILE A 295 -22.00 -4.52 11.38
N ARG A 296 -21.61 -5.61 10.71
CA ARG A 296 -22.45 -6.81 10.59
C ARG A 296 -22.79 -7.36 11.98
N ARG A 297 -21.79 -7.44 12.87
CA ARG A 297 -21.99 -7.90 14.25
C ARG A 297 -22.86 -6.93 15.06
N ALA A 298 -22.60 -5.62 14.96
CA ALA A 298 -23.38 -4.60 15.67
C ALA A 298 -24.88 -4.61 15.32
N ARG A 299 -25.24 -5.05 14.10
CA ARG A 299 -26.64 -5.23 13.67
C ARG A 299 -27.31 -6.44 14.31
N GLN A 300 -26.55 -7.48 14.64
CA GLN A 300 -27.08 -8.71 15.24
C GLN A 300 -27.27 -8.56 16.75
N ASP A 301 -26.37 -7.85 17.42
CA ASP A 301 -26.34 -7.79 18.88
C ASP A 301 -27.30 -6.74 19.49
N ASN A 302 -28.23 -6.16 18.72
CA ASN A 302 -29.11 -5.04 19.13
C ASN A 302 -28.38 -3.93 19.91
N ALA A 303 -27.09 -3.74 19.63
CA ALA A 303 -26.18 -2.88 20.39
C ALA A 303 -26.41 -1.40 20.04
N SER A 304 -27.57 -0.88 20.45
CA SER A 304 -28.06 0.48 20.25
C SER A 304 -27.07 1.57 20.72
N LYS A 305 -26.12 1.22 21.59
CA LYS A 305 -25.19 2.17 22.21
C LYS A 305 -23.95 2.52 21.37
N SER A 306 -23.54 1.70 20.40
CA SER A 306 -22.30 1.97 19.66
C SER A 306 -22.43 3.15 18.67
N TRP A 307 -21.37 3.93 18.48
CA TRP A 307 -21.35 5.03 17.50
C TRP A 307 -21.70 4.56 16.08
N ALA A 308 -21.23 3.37 15.68
CA ALA A 308 -21.53 2.81 14.37
C ALA A 308 -23.01 2.41 14.25
N ALA A 309 -23.60 1.80 15.29
CA ALA A 309 -25.04 1.49 15.32
C ALA A 309 -25.90 2.76 15.20
N LYS A 310 -25.58 3.83 15.94
CA LYS A 310 -26.26 5.14 15.84
C LYS A 310 -26.10 5.81 14.48
N LEU A 311 -25.06 5.48 13.71
CA LEU A 311 -24.88 5.99 12.36
C LEU A 311 -25.66 5.16 11.33
N LEU A 312 -25.79 3.85 11.55
CA LEU A 312 -26.56 2.94 10.68
C LEU A 312 -28.06 3.26 10.64
N THR A 313 -28.61 3.91 11.67
CA THR A 313 -30.00 4.37 11.68
C THR A 313 -30.27 5.50 10.69
N ARG A 314 -29.23 6.25 10.27
CA ARG A 314 -29.36 7.46 9.45
C ARG A 314 -28.62 7.39 8.11
N LYS A 315 -27.73 6.42 7.93
CA LYS A 315 -26.81 6.36 6.79
C LYS A 315 -26.69 4.93 6.23
N PRO A 316 -26.45 4.78 4.91
CA PRO A 316 -26.24 3.47 4.30
C PRO A 316 -25.05 2.71 4.90
N ALA A 317 -25.17 1.39 5.01
CA ALA A 317 -24.17 0.51 5.65
C ALA A 317 -22.75 0.72 5.11
N ARG A 318 -22.61 0.82 3.78
CA ARG A 318 -21.30 1.02 3.12
C ARG A 318 -20.66 2.34 3.52
N LEU A 319 -21.45 3.40 3.68
CA LEU A 319 -20.96 4.69 4.14
C LEU A 319 -20.46 4.59 5.58
N VAL A 320 -21.21 3.89 6.44
CA VAL A 320 -20.79 3.65 7.83
C VAL A 320 -19.52 2.81 7.90
N SER A 321 -19.35 1.78 7.05
CA SER A 321 -18.11 0.99 6.97
C SER A 321 -16.91 1.86 6.64
N VAL A 322 -17.05 2.77 5.67
CA VAL A 322 -15.95 3.68 5.29
C VAL A 322 -15.64 4.67 6.42
N ALA A 323 -16.67 5.22 7.07
CA ALA A 323 -16.48 6.13 8.20
C ALA A 323 -15.82 5.44 9.41
N LEU A 324 -16.21 4.19 9.69
CA LEU A 324 -15.59 3.37 10.73
C LEU A 324 -14.15 3.02 10.35
N ALA A 325 -13.86 2.63 9.10
CA ALA A 325 -12.50 2.40 8.62
C ALA A 325 -11.60 3.65 8.79
N ASN A 326 -12.12 4.85 8.50
CA ASN A 326 -11.42 6.11 8.76
C ASN A 326 -11.10 6.28 10.26
N LYS A 327 -12.09 6.06 11.14
CA LYS A 327 -11.90 6.12 12.59
C LYS A 327 -10.85 5.11 13.06
N THR A 328 -10.96 3.85 12.60
CA THR A 328 -10.04 2.76 12.92
C THR A 328 -8.61 3.06 12.47
N ALA A 329 -8.41 3.65 11.28
CA ALA A 329 -7.08 4.10 10.84
C ALA A 329 -6.47 5.13 11.79
N ARG A 330 -7.27 6.09 12.26
CA ARG A 330 -6.80 7.13 13.20
C ARG A 330 -6.40 6.53 14.55
N VAL A 331 -7.16 5.55 15.04
CA VAL A 331 -6.84 4.80 16.26
C VAL A 331 -5.56 3.99 16.07
N ALA A 332 -5.43 3.25 14.97
CA ALA A 332 -4.23 2.46 14.66
C ALA A 332 -2.97 3.34 14.64
N TRP A 333 -3.02 4.50 13.99
CA TRP A 333 -1.92 5.47 14.05
C TRP A 333 -1.59 5.90 15.47
N ALA A 334 -2.58 6.23 16.30
CA ALA A 334 -2.35 6.69 17.66
C ALA A 334 -1.67 5.61 18.52
N LEU A 335 -2.07 4.35 18.38
CA LEU A 335 -1.43 3.23 19.08
C LEU A 335 0.02 3.00 18.62
N LEU A 336 0.31 3.16 17.32
CA LEU A 336 1.67 3.07 16.81
C LEU A 336 2.54 4.22 17.31
N ALA A 337 2.07 5.47 17.16
CA ALA A 337 2.81 6.67 17.51
C ALA A 337 3.08 6.79 19.02
N ARG A 338 2.17 6.29 19.86
CA ARG A 338 2.28 6.36 21.33
C ARG A 338 2.76 5.06 21.97
N ASN A 339 2.99 4.01 21.18
CA ASN A 339 3.37 2.68 21.67
C ASN A 339 2.38 2.12 22.72
N GLN A 340 1.07 2.39 22.57
CA GLN A 340 0.02 2.02 23.53
C GLN A 340 -0.81 0.84 23.05
N ALA A 341 -1.36 0.07 23.99
CA ALA A 341 -2.35 -0.97 23.70
C ALA A 341 -3.73 -0.37 23.46
N TYR A 342 -4.57 -1.06 22.69
CA TYR A 342 -5.97 -0.67 22.54
C TYR A 342 -6.70 -0.90 23.86
N ILE A 343 -7.32 0.14 24.40
CA ILE A 343 -8.22 0.06 25.54
C ILE A 343 -9.63 0.29 25.01
N ALA A 344 -10.50 -0.70 25.16
CA ALA A 344 -11.90 -0.55 24.83
C ALA A 344 -12.50 0.47 25.80
N HIS A 345 -12.94 1.63 25.30
CA HIS A 345 -13.76 2.52 26.11
C HIS A 345 -15.12 1.84 26.31
N VAL A 346 -15.30 1.23 27.49
CA VAL A 346 -16.62 1.00 28.05
C VAL A 346 -17.22 2.39 28.22
N GLY A 347 -18.18 2.76 27.37
CA GLY A 347 -18.79 4.09 27.43
C GLY A 347 -19.33 4.33 28.84
N ALA A 348 -19.01 5.50 29.42
CA ALA A 348 -19.69 5.99 30.60
C ALA A 348 -21.21 5.88 30.40
N ALA A 349 -21.88 5.39 31.44
CA ALA A 349 -23.29 5.02 31.49
C ALA A 349 -24.22 6.14 31.01
#